data_AF-A0A1Q8UD46-F1
#
_entry.id   AF-A0A1Q8UD46-F1
#
_cell.length_a   1.000
_cell.length_b   1.000
_cell.length_c   1.000
_cell.angle_alpha   90.00
_cell.angle_beta   90.00
_cell.angle_gamma   90.00
#
_symmetry.space_group_name_H-M   'P 1'
#
loop_
_entity.id
_entity.type
_entity.pdbx_description
1 polymer ?
#
loop_
_entity_poly.entity_id
_entity_poly.type
_entity_poly.pdbx_seq_one_letter_code
_entity_poly.pdbx_strand_id
1 'polypeptide(L)' 'MQAAPVRAHALPSVTTALRAVESLLLSGGQRTARRNAWTAVLEDRRRAKDRVEAQHVLDAVADHRS' A
#
# COMPACT_ATOMS: atom_id res chain seq x y z
N MET A 1 -53.60 -17.72 5.72
CA MET A 1 -52.40 -17.15 5.07
C MET A 1 -51.38 -16.89 6.17
N GLN A 2 -50.22 -17.55 6.14
CA GLN A 2 -49.10 -17.28 7.05
C GLN A 2 -48.26 -16.14 6.43
N ALA A 3 -48.08 -15.05 7.16
CA ALA A 3 -47.29 -13.91 6.69
C ALA A 3 -45.79 -14.20 6.84
N ALA A 4 -45.01 -13.96 5.78
CA ALA A 4 -43.56 -14.11 5.82
C ALA A 4 -42.94 -13.07 6.79
N PRO A 5 -41.95 -13.46 7.62
CA PRO A 5 -41.34 -12.53 8.58
C PRO A 5 -40.59 -11.42 7.84
N VAL A 6 -41.03 -10.17 8.06
CA VAL A 6 -40.34 -8.98 7.57
C VAL A 6 -39.14 -8.72 8.48
N ARG A 7 -37.93 -8.79 7.93
CA ARG A 7 -36.71 -8.41 8.66
C ARG A 7 -36.62 -6.89 8.71
N ALA A 8 -36.84 -6.32 9.89
CA ALA A 8 -36.54 -4.91 10.15
C ALA A 8 -35.01 -4.76 10.32
N HIS A 9 -34.38 -4.01 9.42
CA HIS A 9 -33.00 -3.55 9.64
C HIS A 9 -33.04 -2.38 10.63
N ALA A 10 -32.48 -2.58 11.83
CA ALA A 10 -32.33 -1.50 12.79
C ALA A 10 -31.50 -0.37 12.17
N LEU A 11 -31.95 0.88 12.34
CA LEU A 11 -31.19 2.04 11.90
C LEU A 11 -29.82 2.03 12.59
N PRO A 12 -28.71 2.28 11.86
CA PRO A 12 -27.39 2.30 12.46
C PRO A 12 -27.32 3.38 13.53
N SER A 13 -26.69 3.05 14.66
CA SER A 13 -26.36 4.05 15.68
C SER A 13 -25.44 5.12 15.08
N VAL A 14 -25.40 6.29 15.72
CA VAL A 14 -24.50 7.39 15.32
C VAL A 14 -23.06 6.92 15.23
N THR A 15 -22.60 6.07 16.16
CA THR A 15 -21.24 5.51 16.15
C THR A 15 -20.98 4.66 14.90
N THR A 16 -21.93 3.83 14.48
CA THR A 16 -21.81 3.02 13.27
C THR A 16 -21.77 3.91 12.02
N ALA A 17 -22.60 4.95 11.97
CA ALA A 17 -22.59 5.91 10.88
C ALA A 17 -21.24 6.65 10.77
N LEU A 18 -20.71 7.12 11.90
CA LEU A 18 -19.41 7.80 11.93
C LEU A 18 -18.26 6.89 11.48
N ARG A 19 -18.26 5.62 11.92
CA ARG A 19 -17.24 4.64 11.49
C ARG A 19 -17.31 4.33 9.99
N ALA A 20 -18.51 4.32 9.41
CA ALA A 20 -18.68 4.13 7.96
C ALA A 20 -18.15 5.32 7.16
N VAL A 21 -18.43 6.55 7.62
CA VAL A 21 -17.88 7.78 7.02
C VAL A 21 -16.36 7.80 7.14
N GLU A 22 -15.81 7.48 8.31
CA GLU A 22 -14.36 7.37 8.51
C GLU A 22 -13.75 6.35 7.54
N SER A 23 -14.35 5.16 7.42
CA SER A 23 -13.87 4.13 6.49
C SER A 23 -13.91 4.63 5.04
N LEU A 24 -14.95 5.33 4.64
CA LEU A 24 -15.08 5.91 3.29
C LEU A 24 -13.98 6.95 3.03
N LEU A 25 -13.85 7.92 3.93
CA LEU A 25 -12.87 9.03 3.83
C LEU A 25 -11.43 8.51 3.86
N LEU A 26 -11.12 7.58 4.76
CA LEU A 26 -9.76 7.05 4.92
C LEU A 26 -9.40 5.99 3.88
N SER A 27 -10.38 5.39 3.18
CA SER A 27 -10.10 4.34 2.18
C SER A 27 -9.16 4.81 1.06
N GLY A 28 -9.26 6.08 0.65
CA GLY A 28 -8.38 6.67 -0.37
C GLY A 28 -6.93 6.72 0.08
N GLY A 29 -6.70 7.20 1.31
CA GLY A 29 -5.36 7.29 1.92
C GLY A 29 -4.69 5.92 2.03
N GLN A 30 -5.43 4.87 2.42
CA GLN A 30 -4.89 3.51 2.52
C GLN A 30 -4.46 2.94 1.17
N ARG A 31 -5.23 3.19 0.10
CA ARG A 31 -4.86 2.77 -1.26
C ARG A 31 -3.60 3.49 -1.75
N THR A 32 -3.48 4.79 -1.48
CA THR A 32 -2.29 5.58 -1.82
C THR A 32 -1.08 5.11 -1.02
N ALA A 33 -1.22 4.88 0.28
CA ALA A 33 -0.14 4.35 1.12
C ALA A 33 0.39 3.00 0.61
N ARG A 34 -0.49 2.07 0.24
CA ARG A 34 -0.10 0.79 -0.40
C ARG A 34 0.66 0.98 -1.70
N ARG A 35 0.20 1.89 -2.57
CA ARG A 35 0.91 2.19 -3.83
C ARG A 35 2.27 2.79 -3.57
N ASN A 36 2.36 3.77 -2.68
CA ASN A 36 3.61 4.42 -2.31
C ASN A 36 4.61 3.42 -1.71
N ALA A 37 4.15 2.55 -0.82
CA ALA A 37 4.98 1.49 -0.23
C ALA A 37 5.51 0.54 -1.30
N TRP A 38 4.67 0.12 -2.24
CA TRP A 38 5.10 -0.73 -3.35
C TRP A 38 6.12 -0.04 -4.26
N THR A 39 5.87 1.22 -4.64
CA THR A 39 6.81 2.02 -5.43
C THR A 39 8.15 2.17 -4.72
N ALA A 40 8.15 2.43 -3.41
CA ALA A 40 9.38 2.55 -2.61
C ALA A 40 10.19 1.25 -2.62
N VAL A 41 9.53 0.08 -2.51
CA VAL A 41 10.20 -1.22 -2.58
C VAL A 41 10.80 -1.49 -3.96
N LEU A 42 10.09 -1.16 -5.04
CA LEU A 42 10.62 -1.31 -6.39
C LEU A 42 11.84 -0.41 -6.62
N GLU A 43 11.76 0.82 -6.14
CA GLU A 43 12.83 1.81 -6.23
C GLU A 43 14.05 1.39 -5.41
N ASP A 44 13.87 0.89 -4.19
CA ASP A 44 14.98 0.39 -3.37
C ASP A 44 15.69 -0.81 -4.02
N ARG A 45 14.93 -1.72 -4.63
CA ARG A 45 15.49 -2.83 -5.42
C ARG A 45 16.29 -2.34 -6.61
N ARG A 46 15.82 -1.32 -7.32
CA ARG A 46 16.57 -0.68 -8.42
C ARG A 46 17.88 -0.12 -7.90
N ARG A 47 17.83 0.72 -6.86
CA ARG A 47 19.04 1.31 -6.25
C ARG A 47 20.02 0.27 -5.71
N ALA A 48 19.53 -0.84 -5.18
CA ALA A 48 20.40 -1.94 -4.76
C ALA A 48 21.14 -2.57 -5.93
N LYS A 49 20.46 -2.80 -7.06
CA LYS A 49 21.10 -3.30 -8.29
C LYS A 49 22.12 -2.29 -8.82
N ASP A 50 21.75 -1.01 -8.90
CA ASP A 50 22.61 0.03 -9.43
C ASP A 50 23.90 0.18 -8.59
N ARG A 51 23.81 0.02 -7.26
CA ARG A 51 25.00 -0.01 -6.36
C ARG A 51 25.93 -1.18 -6.66
N VAL A 52 25.39 -2.37 -6.92
CA VAL A 52 26.19 -3.56 -7.25
C VAL A 52 26.88 -3.38 -8.61
N GLU A 53 26.15 -2.87 -9.61
CA GLU A 53 26.71 -2.59 -10.93
C GLU A 53 27.81 -1.53 -10.88
N ALA A 54 27.58 -0.44 -10.12
CA ALA A 54 28.60 0.57 -9.88
C ALA A 54 29.84 0.00 -9.20
N GLN A 55 29.67 -0.89 -8.20
CA GLN A 55 30.80 -1.54 -7.54
C GLN A 55 31.64 -2.37 -8.51
N HIS A 56 31.02 -3.17 -9.38
CA HIS A 56 31.76 -3.94 -10.38
C HIS A 56 32.57 -3.06 -11.34
N VAL A 57 32.04 -1.89 -11.73
CA VAL A 57 32.77 -0.93 -12.57
C VAL A 57 33.96 -0.35 -11.81
N LEU A 58 33.78 0.02 -10.54
CA LEU A 58 34.86 0.54 -9.71
C LEU A 58 35.97 -0.49 -9.50
N ASP A 59 35.61 -1.74 -9.23
CA ASP A 59 36.57 -2.84 -9.06
C ASP A 59 37.36 -3.09 -10.37
N ALA A 60 36.67 -3.13 -11.51
CA ALA A 60 37.32 -3.30 -12.82
C ALA A 60 38.30 -2.16 -13.15
N VAL A 61 37.96 -0.91 -12.77
CA VAL A 61 38.86 0.24 -12.94
C VAL A 61 40.04 0.17 -11.97
N ALA A 62 39.84 -0.33 -10.75
CA ALA A 62 40.92 -0.52 -9.78
C ALA A 62 41.91 -1.58 -10.25
N ASP A 63 41.41 -2.73 -10.70
CA ASP A 63 42.21 -3.83 -11.25
C ASP A 63 42.99 -3.40 -12.50
N HIS A 64 42.43 -2.52 -13.33
CA HIS A 64 43.13 -2.01 -14.51
C HIS A 64 44.27 -1.04 -14.17
N ARG A 65 44.28 -0.45 -12.97
CA ARG A 65 45.28 0.54 -12.53
C ARG A 65 46.43 -0.07 -11.71
N SER A 66 46.34 -1.33 -11.30
CA SER A 66 47.38 -2.09 -10.59
C SER A 66 48.27 -2.88 -11.55
#